data_AF-T1PDL3-F1
#
_entry.id   AF-T1PDL3-F1
#
_cell.length_a   1.000
_cell.length_b   1.000
_cell.length_c   1.000
_cell.angle_alpha   90.00
_cell.angle_beta   90.00
_cell.angle_gamma   90.00
#
_symmetry.space_group_name_H-M   'P 1'
#
loop_
_entity.id
_entity.type
_entity.pdbx_description
1 polymer ?
#
loop_
_entity_poly.entity_id
_entity_poly.type
_entity_poly.pdbx_seq_one_letter_code
_entity_poly.pdbx_strand_id
1 'polypeptide(L)'
;MLPSFHNLMRCSTSVLQHQTTAGTSSNGVPQPFTNKHDDLNSATCSGRGDCLNGTCLCEIRYAGDECSGFNLPYYAGISGVFYFVALVSVIQLFICIVAEYQRLKQPSVLRACRITTQKMLYFMVFVAASLRGAYFTTPLDLQPQWAVTLMSAYYPLLMSCASLIVCMWAEIFHLRDIRWEKSQFLSKSFLGFIAFNFLLYSLFGVEVFSSLINSKRQTYAHIFNGCYAALLLIVVVFFLIYGVEVFFKLRGGFVYDQTGKILGPSEAIVNASQLHQSRLGLLSQAIMLIVIVGFLTSETLGDFWKTKVPVYSRNWHDIVFRIVEIGVALWFPCCLWNSMAPEQLWILNPRKLISRQIDPSIPTMSAETKNLSPEEGQSFLNKKDCWICYDSDKPEPLIQPCRCTGDVSSVHHECLKRWLVESCSASEAQLSCKVCGFPYEIEKSKKLDWEKGFTIQHWSKTVILITLMCIAGASAWVVIQMYVDPLIRVMTVGIAVLIGYVCIKCLGENTVVAYQRAKVSSINIVTKSEMEKLHTICEDVTSADTPSSSS
;
A
#
# COMPACT_ATOMS: atom_id res chain seq x y z
N MET A 1 -53.07 12.17 6.25
CA MET A 1 -52.93 13.43 7.01
C MET A 1 -51.47 13.80 7.01
N LEU A 2 -51.07 14.74 6.13
CA LEU A 2 -49.72 15.30 6.14
C LEU A 2 -49.55 16.18 7.39
N PRO A 3 -48.39 16.18 8.06
CA PRO A 3 -48.13 17.15 9.10
C PRO A 3 -47.93 18.55 8.46
N SER A 4 -48.56 19.54 9.09
CA SER A 4 -48.50 20.96 8.76
C SER A 4 -47.07 21.49 8.65
N PHE A 5 -46.84 22.32 7.62
CA PHE A 5 -45.58 22.96 7.23
C PHE A 5 -45.04 24.03 8.23
N HIS A 6 -45.60 24.14 9.44
CA HIS A 6 -45.38 25.27 10.34
C HIS A 6 -44.59 24.95 11.64
N ASN A 7 -43.99 23.75 11.75
CA ASN A 7 -43.22 23.32 12.93
C ASN A 7 -41.71 23.12 12.67
N LEU A 8 -41.17 23.56 11.53
CA LEU A 8 -39.74 23.56 11.26
C LEU A 8 -39.18 24.96 11.51
N MET A 9 -38.02 25.02 12.17
CA MET A 9 -37.21 26.21 12.45
C MET A 9 -37.54 26.99 13.72
N ARG A 10 -36.98 26.52 14.85
CA ARG A 10 -36.56 27.42 15.94
C ARG A 10 -35.27 26.89 16.55
N CYS A 11 -34.18 27.60 16.33
CA CYS A 11 -33.07 27.58 17.28
C CYS A 11 -33.64 28.04 18.64
N SER A 12 -33.55 27.19 19.67
CA SER A 12 -34.19 27.25 21.00
C SER A 12 -35.08 28.47 21.34
N THR A 13 -36.36 28.21 21.61
CA THR A 13 -37.35 29.17 22.11
C THR A 13 -37.17 29.65 23.55
N SER A 14 -36.16 29.21 24.30
CA SER A 14 -36.07 29.48 25.73
C SER A 14 -35.70 30.92 26.12
N VAL A 15 -35.77 31.90 25.20
CA VAL A 15 -35.51 33.33 25.47
C VAL A 15 -36.62 34.25 24.92
N LEU A 16 -37.67 33.73 24.28
CA LEU A 16 -38.73 34.58 23.69
C LEU A 16 -39.84 34.99 24.67
N GLN A 17 -39.74 34.63 25.95
CA GLN A 17 -40.79 34.95 26.93
C GLN A 17 -40.65 36.32 27.61
N HIS A 18 -39.70 37.16 27.17
CA HIS A 18 -39.58 38.54 27.69
C HIS A 18 -40.10 39.64 26.74
N GLN A 19 -40.68 39.30 25.58
CA GLN A 19 -41.12 40.29 24.58
C GLN A 19 -42.64 40.49 24.45
N THR A 20 -43.45 40.03 25.41
CA THR A 20 -44.92 40.19 25.35
C THR A 20 -45.56 40.80 26.59
N THR A 21 -44.88 41.76 27.23
CA THR A 21 -45.54 42.71 28.14
C THR A 21 -45.09 44.14 27.86
N ALA A 22 -45.50 44.69 26.71
CA ALA A 22 -45.50 46.13 26.48
C ALA A 22 -46.91 46.68 26.79
N GLY A 23 -47.18 46.90 28.07
CA GLY A 23 -48.28 47.73 28.55
C GLY A 23 -47.74 49.09 29.03
N THR A 24 -48.19 50.16 28.36
CA THR A 24 -48.41 51.52 28.85
C THR A 24 -47.59 52.02 30.06
N SER A 25 -46.72 53.03 29.86
CA SER A 25 -46.85 54.38 30.47
C SER A 25 -45.60 55.25 30.19
N SER A 26 -45.79 56.54 30.46
CA SER A 26 -45.13 57.78 30.05
C SER A 26 -43.79 58.16 30.71
N ASN A 27 -43.09 59.06 29.99
CA ASN A 27 -42.23 60.17 30.45
C ASN A 27 -40.79 59.89 30.96
N GLY A 28 -39.81 60.57 30.32
CA GLY A 28 -38.67 61.18 31.03
C GLY A 28 -37.24 61.00 30.47
N VAL A 29 -36.72 62.06 29.81
CA VAL A 29 -35.31 62.52 29.71
C VAL A 29 -34.22 61.64 29.02
N PRO A 30 -33.41 62.18 28.08
CA PRO A 30 -32.33 61.44 27.43
C PRO A 30 -31.00 61.49 28.20
N GLN A 31 -30.31 60.35 28.32
CA GLN A 31 -28.91 60.25 28.77
C GLN A 31 -28.06 59.46 27.75
N PRO A 32 -26.73 59.65 27.73
CA PRO A 32 -25.93 59.63 26.52
C PRO A 32 -25.55 58.22 26.04
N PHE A 33 -25.41 58.14 24.70
CA PHE A 33 -24.92 57.01 23.93
C PHE A 33 -23.68 56.35 24.54
N THR A 34 -23.85 55.13 25.04
CA THR A 34 -22.78 54.13 25.08
C THR A 34 -23.10 53.10 24.00
N ASN A 35 -22.30 53.08 22.93
CA ASN A 35 -22.39 52.05 21.89
C ASN A 35 -21.94 50.72 22.51
N LYS A 36 -22.92 49.96 23.01
CA LYS A 36 -22.80 48.54 23.31
C LYS A 36 -23.75 47.81 22.37
N HIS A 37 -23.33 47.67 21.12
CA HIS A 37 -23.95 46.77 20.15
C HIS A 37 -23.11 45.51 20.04
N ASP A 38 -23.11 44.74 21.12
CA ASP A 38 -22.92 43.30 21.09
C ASP A 38 -24.06 42.72 21.95
N ASP A 39 -24.62 41.58 21.55
CA ASP A 39 -25.67 40.82 22.24
C ASP A 39 -27.14 41.09 21.83
N LEU A 40 -27.44 40.92 20.53
CA LEU A 40 -28.79 40.52 20.11
C LEU A 40 -28.70 39.42 19.04
N ASN A 41 -29.19 38.21 19.37
CA ASN A 41 -29.43 37.02 18.53
C ASN A 41 -28.34 35.92 18.47
N SER A 42 -28.08 35.22 19.58
CA SER A 42 -27.49 33.86 19.53
C SER A 42 -28.48 32.82 20.05
N ALA A 43 -29.40 32.42 19.17
CA ALA A 43 -30.18 31.22 19.39
C ALA A 43 -29.21 30.02 19.42
N THR A 44 -28.95 29.49 20.62
CA THR A 44 -27.77 28.67 20.89
C THR A 44 -28.07 27.21 20.55
N CYS A 45 -27.47 26.72 19.47
CA CYS A 45 -27.51 25.31 19.03
C CYS A 45 -26.72 24.41 19.99
N SER A 46 -27.18 24.30 21.24
CA SER A 46 -26.53 23.64 22.38
C SER A 46 -25.08 24.07 22.63
N GLY A 47 -24.67 25.25 22.12
CA GLY A 47 -23.27 25.72 22.15
C GLY A 47 -22.30 24.91 21.29
N ARG A 48 -22.81 24.02 20.42
CA ARG A 48 -22.05 23.08 19.58
C ARG A 48 -22.25 23.35 18.06
N GLY A 49 -22.72 24.55 17.71
CA GLY A 49 -23.03 24.94 16.34
C GLY A 49 -23.51 26.39 16.23
N ASP A 50 -23.70 26.84 14.99
CA ASP A 50 -24.19 28.18 14.64
C ASP A 50 -25.62 28.10 14.11
N CYS A 51 -26.48 29.06 14.47
CA CYS A 51 -27.83 29.16 13.92
C CYS A 51 -27.81 29.95 12.60
N LEU A 52 -28.19 29.29 11.49
CA LEU A 52 -28.26 29.87 10.15
C LEU A 52 -29.67 29.70 9.60
N ASN A 53 -30.34 30.81 9.27
CA ASN A 53 -31.70 30.81 8.71
C ASN A 53 -32.71 29.96 9.49
N GLY A 54 -32.64 29.97 10.83
CA GLY A 54 -33.54 29.20 11.68
C GLY A 54 -33.23 27.70 11.79
N THR A 55 -32.13 27.24 11.18
CA THR A 55 -31.59 25.87 11.30
C THR A 55 -30.24 25.87 11.99
N CYS A 56 -29.96 24.85 12.80
CA CYS A 56 -28.67 24.71 13.47
C CYS A 56 -27.65 23.99 12.59
N LEU A 57 -26.52 24.64 12.31
CA LEU A 57 -25.37 24.03 11.67
C LEU A 57 -24.40 23.55 12.76
N CYS A 58 -24.34 22.24 12.96
CA CYS A 58 -23.52 21.61 13.99
C CYS A 58 -22.04 21.52 13.61
N GLU A 59 -21.17 21.51 14.61
CA GLU A 59 -19.82 20.98 14.43
C GLU A 59 -19.89 19.52 13.98
N ILE A 60 -18.97 19.09 13.12
CA ILE A 60 -19.04 17.80 12.42
C ILE A 60 -19.14 16.56 13.33
N ARG A 61 -18.71 16.68 14.58
CA ARG A 61 -18.76 15.60 15.59
C ARG A 61 -20.16 15.39 16.16
N TYR A 62 -21.07 16.34 15.95
CA TYR A 62 -22.43 16.35 16.48
C TYR A 62 -23.46 16.34 15.37
N ALA A 63 -24.67 15.88 15.70
CA ALA A 63 -25.80 15.75 14.80
C ALA A 63 -27.12 15.99 15.54
N GLY A 64 -28.20 16.16 14.77
CA GLY A 64 -29.55 16.43 15.28
C GLY A 64 -29.93 17.91 15.20
N ASP A 65 -31.23 18.19 15.38
CA ASP A 65 -31.82 19.51 15.15
C ASP A 65 -31.29 20.61 16.09
N GLU A 66 -30.83 20.22 17.28
CA GLU A 66 -30.22 21.12 18.29
C GLU A 66 -28.72 20.83 18.52
N CYS A 67 -28.07 20.02 17.68
CA CYS A 67 -26.67 19.60 17.85
C CYS A 67 -26.35 18.89 19.18
N SER A 68 -27.34 18.21 19.76
CA SER A 68 -27.22 17.49 21.04
C SER A 68 -26.73 16.04 20.88
N GLY A 69 -26.96 15.42 19.72
CA GLY A 69 -26.53 14.06 19.42
C GLY A 69 -25.12 13.97 18.86
N PHE A 70 -24.52 12.78 18.89
CA PHE A 70 -23.23 12.51 18.24
C PHE A 70 -23.41 12.11 16.78
N ASN A 71 -22.51 12.56 15.92
CA ASN A 71 -22.44 12.12 14.54
C ASN A 71 -21.79 10.72 14.45
N LEU A 72 -22.59 9.68 14.72
CA LEU A 72 -22.15 8.27 14.68
C LEU A 72 -21.41 7.89 13.37
N PRO A 73 -21.87 8.27 12.17
CA PRO A 73 -21.14 8.04 10.93
C PRO A 73 -19.72 8.61 10.88
N TYR A 74 -19.50 9.81 11.43
CA TYR A 74 -18.17 10.43 11.49
C TYR A 74 -17.20 9.58 12.33
N TYR A 75 -17.62 9.17 13.52
CA TYR A 75 -16.83 8.34 14.44
C TYR A 75 -16.56 6.94 13.86
N ALA A 76 -17.60 6.28 13.34
CA ALA A 76 -17.48 4.95 12.74
C ALA A 76 -16.60 4.95 11.47
N GLY A 77 -16.71 5.99 10.64
CA GLY A 77 -15.91 6.14 9.42
C GLY A 77 -14.42 6.31 9.73
N ILE A 78 -14.07 7.25 10.61
CA ILE A 78 -12.67 7.52 10.95
C ILE A 78 -12.04 6.34 11.69
N SER A 79 -12.72 5.80 12.71
CA SER A 79 -12.21 4.62 13.44
C SER A 79 -12.03 3.42 12.52
N GLY A 80 -12.99 3.15 11.64
CA GLY A 80 -12.92 2.07 10.65
C GLY A 80 -11.69 2.15 9.74
N VAL A 81 -11.35 3.34 9.25
CA VAL A 81 -10.15 3.54 8.42
C VAL A 81 -8.87 3.29 9.21
N PHE A 82 -8.76 3.78 10.45
CA PHE A 82 -7.59 3.51 11.29
C PHE A 82 -7.44 2.03 11.65
N TYR A 83 -8.53 1.33 11.97
CA TYR A 83 -8.47 -0.11 12.21
C TYR A 83 -8.11 -0.89 10.95
N PHE A 84 -8.55 -0.44 9.76
CA PHE A 84 -8.11 -1.03 8.51
C PHE A 84 -6.59 -0.86 8.31
N VAL A 85 -6.04 0.33 8.56
CA VAL A 85 -4.58 0.57 8.51
C VAL A 85 -3.84 -0.31 9.53
N ALA A 86 -4.38 -0.48 10.74
CA ALA A 86 -3.81 -1.37 11.76
C ALA A 86 -3.80 -2.83 11.28
N LEU A 87 -4.92 -3.30 10.71
CA LEU A 87 -5.08 -4.65 10.18
C LEU A 87 -4.09 -4.94 9.04
N VAL A 88 -3.96 -4.02 8.08
CA VAL A 88 -2.98 -4.14 6.99
C VAL A 88 -1.56 -4.21 7.55
N SER A 89 -1.23 -3.36 8.52
CA SER A 89 0.11 -3.29 9.11
C SER A 89 0.49 -4.56 9.88
N VAL A 90 -0.45 -5.15 10.65
CA VAL A 90 -0.19 -6.40 11.37
C VAL A 90 -0.09 -7.60 10.42
N ILE A 91 -0.88 -7.63 9.33
CA ILE A 91 -0.78 -8.66 8.30
C ILE A 91 0.58 -8.56 7.60
N GLN A 92 1.01 -7.36 7.20
CA GLN A 92 2.32 -7.14 6.59
C GLN A 92 3.47 -7.52 7.53
N LEU A 93 3.34 -7.25 8.82
CA LEU A 93 4.29 -7.69 9.84
C LEU A 93 4.37 -9.22 9.92
N PHE A 94 3.21 -9.89 9.96
CA PHE A 94 3.15 -11.35 10.01
C PHE A 94 3.76 -11.99 8.76
N ILE A 95 3.40 -11.49 7.57
CA ILE A 95 3.97 -11.92 6.30
C ILE A 95 5.50 -11.76 6.30
N CYS A 96 6.00 -10.63 6.79
CA CYS A 96 7.44 -10.37 6.89
C CYS A 96 8.15 -11.39 7.80
N ILE A 97 7.55 -11.72 8.95
CA ILE A 97 8.09 -12.73 9.88
C ILE A 97 8.09 -14.12 9.24
N VAL A 98 6.99 -14.52 8.58
CA VAL A 98 6.88 -15.82 7.90
C VAL A 98 7.89 -15.94 6.76
N ALA A 99 8.05 -14.89 5.95
CA ALA A 99 9.02 -14.86 4.87
C ALA A 99 10.45 -15.03 5.40
N GLU A 100 10.80 -14.36 6.50
CA GLU A 100 12.11 -14.50 7.13
C GLU A 100 12.30 -15.89 7.75
N TYR A 101 11.26 -16.45 8.36
CA TYR A 101 11.27 -17.82 8.87
C TYR A 101 11.56 -18.84 7.76
N GLN A 102 10.94 -18.69 6.59
CA GLN A 102 11.17 -19.55 5.42
C GLN A 102 12.57 -19.39 4.80
N ARG A 103 13.18 -18.19 4.91
CA ARG A 103 14.54 -17.92 4.41
C ARG A 103 15.65 -18.46 5.31
N LEU A 104 15.35 -18.82 6.57
CA LEU A 104 16.33 -19.34 7.52
C LEU A 104 16.69 -20.81 7.22
N LYS A 105 17.99 -21.09 7.04
CA LYS A 105 18.51 -22.47 6.86
C LYS A 105 18.17 -23.41 8.03
N GLN A 106 17.98 -22.84 9.24
CA GLN A 106 17.50 -23.54 10.42
C GLN A 106 16.31 -22.75 11.00
N PRO A 107 15.08 -23.28 10.92
CA PRO A 107 13.89 -22.54 11.31
C PRO A 107 13.86 -22.31 12.82
N SER A 108 13.85 -21.04 13.23
CA SER A 108 13.70 -20.63 14.64
C SER A 108 12.84 -19.38 14.70
N VAL A 109 11.76 -19.45 15.49
CA VAL A 109 10.78 -18.35 15.61
C VAL A 109 11.43 -17.11 16.23
N LEU A 110 12.25 -17.28 17.27
CA LEU A 110 12.98 -16.19 17.91
C LEU A 110 13.91 -15.46 16.93
N ARG A 111 14.51 -16.21 15.99
CA ARG A 111 15.40 -15.66 14.98
C ARG A 111 14.64 -14.95 13.85
N ALA A 112 13.47 -15.47 13.48
CA ALA A 112 12.58 -14.83 12.50
C ALA A 112 11.94 -13.53 13.04
N CYS A 113 11.67 -13.48 14.35
CA CYS A 113 11.17 -12.28 15.04
C CYS A 113 12.27 -11.24 15.33
N ARG A 114 13.49 -11.41 14.81
CA ARG A 114 14.56 -10.42 14.99
C ARG A 114 14.09 -9.04 14.52
N ILE A 115 14.28 -8.02 15.37
CA ILE A 115 13.87 -6.66 15.08
C ILE A 115 14.68 -6.12 13.89
N THR A 116 14.00 -5.85 12.79
CA THR A 116 14.52 -5.13 11.62
C THR A 116 13.77 -3.81 11.49
N THR A 117 14.34 -2.83 10.78
CA THR A 117 13.71 -1.52 10.57
C THR A 117 12.30 -1.66 9.99
N GLN A 118 12.11 -2.55 9.02
CA GLN A 118 10.80 -2.83 8.43
C GLN A 118 9.78 -3.36 9.46
N LYS A 119 10.15 -4.37 10.26
CA LYS A 119 9.25 -4.94 11.28
C LYS A 119 8.90 -3.91 12.35
N MET A 120 9.87 -3.10 12.76
CA MET A 120 9.68 -2.03 13.72
C MET A 120 8.69 -0.97 13.19
N LEU A 121 8.80 -0.59 11.92
CA LEU A 121 7.87 0.35 11.28
C LEU A 121 6.44 -0.21 11.25
N TYR A 122 6.23 -1.46 10.80
CA TYR A 122 4.89 -2.05 10.82
C TYR A 122 4.30 -2.14 12.22
N PHE A 123 5.11 -2.55 13.20
CA PHE A 123 4.67 -2.66 14.59
C PHE A 123 4.26 -1.30 15.15
N MET A 124 5.08 -0.26 14.96
CA MET A 124 4.78 1.10 15.46
C MET A 124 3.53 1.70 14.77
N VAL A 125 3.38 1.50 13.46
CA VAL A 125 2.18 1.95 12.72
C VAL A 125 0.94 1.19 13.17
N PHE A 126 1.04 -0.13 13.40
CA PHE A 126 -0.04 -0.92 13.97
C PHE A 126 -0.49 -0.38 15.33
N VAL A 127 0.45 -0.12 16.24
CA VAL A 127 0.13 0.45 17.56
C VAL A 127 -0.48 1.84 17.42
N ALA A 128 0.10 2.72 16.61
CA ALA A 128 -0.41 4.07 16.39
C ALA A 128 -1.84 4.07 15.82
N ALA A 129 -2.08 3.28 14.78
CA ALA A 129 -3.39 3.18 14.14
C ALA A 129 -4.43 2.51 15.06
N SER A 130 -4.04 1.50 15.84
CA SER A 130 -4.94 0.86 16.81
C SER A 130 -5.36 1.81 17.91
N LEU A 131 -4.41 2.57 18.47
CA LEU A 131 -4.71 3.61 19.44
C LEU A 131 -5.61 4.67 18.79
N ARG A 132 -5.28 5.20 17.62
CA ARG A 132 -6.09 6.23 16.98
C ARG A 132 -7.50 5.76 16.62
N GLY A 133 -7.66 4.52 16.17
CA GLY A 133 -8.96 3.90 15.90
C GLY A 133 -9.81 3.76 17.16
N ALA A 134 -9.20 3.31 18.27
CA ALA A 134 -9.88 3.22 19.56
C ALA A 134 -10.40 4.57 20.06
N TYR A 135 -9.70 5.67 19.77
CA TYR A 135 -10.15 7.02 20.16
C TYR A 135 -11.47 7.40 19.51
N PHE A 136 -11.61 7.11 18.22
CA PHE A 136 -12.79 7.45 17.46
C PHE A 136 -13.92 6.41 17.60
N THR A 137 -13.72 5.32 18.36
CA THR A 137 -14.74 4.28 18.55
C THR A 137 -15.85 4.75 19.50
N THR A 138 -15.49 5.53 20.52
CA THR A 138 -16.43 6.05 21.52
C THR A 138 -16.38 7.57 21.56
N PRO A 139 -17.52 8.28 21.60
CA PRO A 139 -17.54 9.73 21.71
C PRO A 139 -16.82 10.25 22.96
N LEU A 140 -16.25 11.45 22.85
CA LEU A 140 -15.39 12.06 23.88
C LEU A 140 -16.07 12.20 25.24
N ASP A 141 -17.38 12.50 25.23
CA ASP A 141 -18.18 12.74 26.43
C ASP A 141 -18.46 11.45 27.23
N LEU A 142 -18.23 10.28 26.64
CA LEU A 142 -18.43 8.96 27.27
C LEU A 142 -17.11 8.25 27.61
N GLN A 143 -15.96 8.81 27.23
CA GLN A 143 -14.66 8.17 27.47
C GLN A 143 -14.16 8.40 28.91
N PRO A 144 -13.58 7.38 29.57
CA PRO A 144 -12.94 7.55 30.86
C PRO A 144 -11.71 8.47 30.73
N GLN A 145 -11.45 9.27 31.76
CA GLN A 145 -10.49 10.38 31.71
C GLN A 145 -9.06 9.96 31.35
N TRP A 146 -8.64 8.74 31.72
CA TRP A 146 -7.34 8.17 31.38
C TRP A 146 -7.24 7.68 29.93
N ALA A 147 -8.36 7.33 29.29
CA ALA A 147 -8.34 6.89 27.91
C ALA A 147 -7.92 8.04 27.00
N VAL A 148 -8.41 9.26 27.27
CA VAL A 148 -8.13 10.44 26.43
C VAL A 148 -6.62 10.82 26.42
N THR A 149 -5.86 10.51 27.47
CA THR A 149 -4.41 10.78 27.54
C THR A 149 -3.57 9.71 26.83
N LEU A 150 -4.03 8.45 26.81
CA LEU A 150 -3.40 7.39 26.02
C LEU A 150 -3.48 7.69 24.51
N MET A 151 -4.44 8.51 24.08
CA MET A 151 -4.69 8.80 22.66
C MET A 151 -3.75 9.85 22.08
N SER A 152 -3.09 10.66 22.90
CA SER A 152 -2.03 11.60 22.45
C SER A 152 -0.77 10.85 21.97
N ALA A 153 -0.65 9.54 22.23
CA ALA A 153 0.51 8.73 21.82
C ALA A 153 0.66 8.56 20.30
N TYR A 154 -0.37 8.90 19.51
CA TYR A 154 -0.36 8.77 18.06
C TYR A 154 0.78 9.56 17.38
N TYR A 155 0.91 10.86 17.68
CA TYR A 155 1.94 11.70 17.06
C TYR A 155 3.36 11.30 17.48
N PRO A 156 3.65 10.99 18.77
CA PRO A 156 4.91 10.38 19.17
C PRO A 156 5.27 9.14 18.36
N LEU A 157 4.35 8.19 18.19
CA LEU A 157 4.61 6.95 17.44
C LEU A 157 4.90 7.23 15.95
N LEU A 158 4.16 8.13 15.31
CA LEU A 158 4.43 8.51 13.92
C LEU A 158 5.76 9.25 13.76
N MET A 159 6.12 10.14 14.68
CA MET A 159 7.42 10.81 14.71
C MET A 159 8.56 9.81 14.96
N SER A 160 8.35 8.78 15.78
CA SER A 160 9.28 7.64 15.90
C SER A 160 9.48 6.93 14.57
N CYS A 161 8.41 6.69 13.81
CA CYS A 161 8.51 6.04 12.50
C CYS A 161 9.28 6.91 11.49
N ALA A 162 8.96 8.20 11.40
CA ALA A 162 9.64 9.13 10.50
C ALA A 162 11.11 9.35 10.89
N SER A 163 11.41 9.50 12.19
CA SER A 163 12.79 9.62 12.69
C SER A 163 13.61 8.36 12.44
N LEU A 164 13.01 7.16 12.53
CA LEU A 164 13.67 5.91 12.18
C LEU A 164 14.11 5.87 10.70
N ILE A 165 13.25 6.32 9.79
CA ILE A 165 13.58 6.43 8.35
C ILE A 165 14.70 7.44 8.12
N VAL A 166 14.61 8.61 8.74
CA VAL A 166 15.63 9.67 8.66
C VAL A 166 16.99 9.16 9.14
N CYS A 167 17.04 8.52 10.32
CA CYS A 167 18.28 7.96 10.86
C CYS A 167 18.86 6.86 9.96
N MET A 168 17.99 6.04 9.36
CA MET A 168 18.41 5.01 8.41
C MET A 168 18.99 5.63 7.14
N TRP A 169 18.35 6.64 6.55
CA TRP A 169 18.89 7.35 5.39
C TRP A 169 20.21 8.05 5.72
N ALA A 170 20.33 8.67 6.90
CA ALA A 170 21.57 9.26 7.35
C ALA A 170 22.71 8.22 7.41
N GLU A 171 22.48 7.00 7.93
CA GLU A 171 23.48 5.93 7.89
C GLU A 171 23.85 5.55 6.45
N ILE A 172 22.85 5.41 5.57
CA ILE A 172 23.05 5.00 4.16
C ILE A 172 23.94 5.97 3.38
N PHE A 173 23.78 7.27 3.58
CA PHE A 173 24.52 8.27 2.82
C PHE A 173 25.87 8.64 3.43
N HIS A 174 26.02 8.57 4.74
CA HIS A 174 27.25 9.00 5.42
C HIS A 174 28.23 7.87 5.75
N LEU A 175 27.80 6.61 5.79
CA LEU A 175 28.67 5.47 6.08
C LEU A 175 29.02 4.70 4.80
N ARG A 176 30.30 4.75 4.41
CA ARG A 176 30.81 4.14 3.17
C ARG A 176 31.09 2.63 3.25
N ASP A 177 31.29 2.08 4.45
CA ASP A 177 31.90 0.74 4.65
C ASP A 177 30.97 -0.37 5.15
N ILE A 178 29.65 -0.15 5.23
CA ILE A 178 28.73 -1.21 5.67
C ILE A 178 28.44 -2.14 4.48
N ARG A 179 28.75 -3.44 4.58
CA ARG A 179 28.30 -4.45 3.61
C ARG A 179 26.78 -4.61 3.73
N TRP A 180 26.05 -3.96 2.83
CA TRP A 180 24.58 -3.88 2.74
C TRP A 180 23.84 -5.21 2.43
N GLU A 181 24.53 -6.36 2.48
CA GLU A 181 23.97 -7.66 2.08
C GLU A 181 23.00 -8.28 3.12
N LYS A 182 22.87 -7.68 4.31
CA LYS A 182 21.92 -8.15 5.34
C LYS A 182 21.15 -6.98 5.93
N SER A 183 19.83 -7.12 6.05
CA SER A 183 18.95 -6.15 6.73
C SER A 183 19.33 -6.03 8.21
N GLN A 184 20.28 -5.15 8.52
CA GLN A 184 20.65 -4.82 9.88
C GLN A 184 19.78 -3.66 10.36
N PHE A 185 19.44 -3.68 11.65
CA PHE A 185 18.86 -2.53 12.33
C PHE A 185 19.90 -1.40 12.44
N LEU A 186 19.48 -0.19 12.84
CA LEU A 186 20.36 0.98 13.00
C LEU A 186 21.64 0.60 13.79
N SER A 187 22.77 1.14 13.35
CA SER A 187 24.08 0.88 13.93
C SER A 187 24.61 2.12 14.66
N LYS A 188 25.21 3.08 13.92
CA LYS A 188 25.84 4.29 14.48
C LYS A 188 24.82 5.40 14.77
N SER A 189 23.79 5.54 13.96
CA SER A 189 22.70 6.51 14.15
C SER A 189 21.67 6.03 15.17
N PHE A 190 21.83 4.82 15.72
CA PHE A 190 20.94 4.28 16.76
C PHE A 190 20.89 5.17 18.01
N LEU A 191 22.04 5.72 18.44
CA LEU A 191 22.09 6.61 19.60
C LEU A 191 21.29 7.89 19.37
N GLY A 192 21.39 8.49 18.19
CA GLY A 192 20.60 9.67 17.81
C GLY A 192 19.10 9.38 17.77
N PHE A 193 18.71 8.21 17.23
CA PHE A 193 17.33 7.74 17.25
C PHE A 193 16.80 7.60 18.68
N ILE A 194 17.54 6.95 19.59
CA ILE A 194 17.14 6.82 20.99
C ILE A 194 17.03 8.19 21.66
N ALA A 195 18.01 9.07 21.49
CA ALA A 195 18.01 10.37 22.14
C ALA A 195 16.79 11.22 21.74
N PHE A 196 16.47 11.27 20.44
CA PHE A 196 15.28 11.97 19.95
C PHE A 196 13.99 11.36 20.51
N ASN A 197 13.87 10.04 20.49
CA ASN A 197 12.67 9.35 20.99
C ASN A 197 12.55 9.48 22.52
N PHE A 198 13.66 9.47 23.26
CA PHE A 198 13.65 9.72 24.70
C PHE A 198 13.07 11.10 25.01
N LEU A 199 13.50 12.14 24.30
CA LEU A 199 12.95 13.49 24.44
C LEU A 199 11.45 13.52 24.11
N LEU A 200 11.05 12.88 23.01
CA LEU A 200 9.68 12.83 22.54
C LEU A 200 8.73 12.10 23.52
N TYR A 201 9.11 10.92 24.01
CA TYR A 201 8.32 10.16 24.97
C TYR A 201 8.38 10.76 26.38
N SER A 202 9.45 11.48 26.74
CA SER A 202 9.49 12.25 27.98
C SER A 202 8.46 13.38 27.95
N LEU A 203 8.34 14.10 26.82
CA LEU A 203 7.31 15.13 26.64
C LEU A 203 5.89 14.53 26.76
N PHE A 204 5.66 13.38 26.12
CA PHE A 204 4.40 12.64 26.24
C PHE A 204 4.11 12.19 27.69
N GLY A 205 5.12 11.68 28.40
CA GLY A 205 4.99 11.32 29.80
C GLY A 205 4.60 12.51 30.68
N VAL A 206 5.19 13.68 30.44
CA VAL A 206 4.86 14.93 31.16
C VAL A 206 3.44 15.40 30.82
N GLU A 207 2.98 15.27 29.57
CA GLU A 207 1.60 15.58 29.17
C GLU A 207 0.59 14.69 29.92
N VAL A 208 0.82 13.37 29.91
CA VAL A 208 -0.04 12.40 30.60
C VAL A 208 -0.06 12.70 32.10
N PHE A 209 1.10 12.93 32.72
CA PHE A 209 1.22 13.24 34.14
C PHE A 209 0.52 14.56 34.51
N SER A 210 0.70 15.61 33.69
CA SER A 210 0.04 16.90 33.89
C SER A 210 -1.48 16.78 33.78
N SER A 211 -1.98 15.98 32.83
CA SER A 211 -3.40 15.74 32.67
C SER A 211 -4.03 14.88 33.79
N LEU A 212 -3.22 14.13 34.56
CA LEU A 212 -3.69 13.38 35.71
C LEU A 212 -3.78 14.24 36.99
N ILE A 213 -2.94 15.27 37.11
CA ILE A 213 -2.81 16.08 38.33
C ILE A 213 -3.62 17.39 38.25
N ASN A 214 -3.62 18.05 37.09
CA ASN A 214 -4.19 19.39 36.95
C ASN A 214 -5.56 19.35 36.26
N SER A 215 -6.58 19.90 36.91
CA SER A 215 -7.93 20.05 36.31
C SER A 215 -7.99 21.09 35.18
N LYS A 216 -7.00 22.00 35.06
CA LYS A 216 -6.91 23.04 34.01
C LYS A 216 -6.25 22.52 32.73
N ARG A 217 -6.87 21.51 32.11
CA ARG A 217 -6.32 20.76 30.96
C ARG A 217 -6.11 21.61 29.69
N GLN A 218 -7.02 22.53 29.39
CA GLN A 218 -7.01 23.25 28.11
C GLN A 218 -5.80 24.17 27.95
N THR A 219 -5.39 24.87 29.00
CA THR A 219 -4.25 25.80 28.95
C THR A 219 -2.92 25.08 28.67
N TYR A 220 -2.71 23.89 29.24
CA TYR A 220 -1.48 23.12 29.03
C TYR A 220 -1.46 22.39 27.68
N ALA A 221 -2.62 22.02 27.13
CA ALA A 221 -2.72 21.31 25.86
C ALA A 221 -2.12 22.12 24.68
N HIS A 222 -2.32 23.45 24.67
CA HIS A 222 -1.70 24.31 23.64
C HIS A 222 -0.18 24.30 23.69
N ILE A 223 0.42 24.22 24.89
CA ILE A 223 1.87 24.18 25.08
C ILE A 223 2.43 22.86 24.51
N PHE A 224 1.84 21.72 24.88
CA PHE A 224 2.28 20.41 24.38
C PHE A 224 2.10 20.28 22.87
N ASN A 225 0.96 20.71 22.32
CA ASN A 225 0.74 20.73 20.86
C ASN A 225 1.77 21.58 20.12
N GLY A 226 2.16 22.72 20.68
CA GLY A 226 3.23 23.56 20.15
C GLY A 226 4.60 22.87 20.17
N CYS A 227 4.94 22.17 21.27
CA CYS A 227 6.16 21.38 21.36
C CYS A 227 6.18 20.23 20.34
N TYR A 228 5.08 19.49 20.18
CA TYR A 228 5.00 18.44 19.16
C TYR A 228 5.08 19.00 17.73
N ALA A 229 4.46 20.17 17.46
CA ALA A 229 4.59 20.84 16.17
C ALA A 229 6.06 21.19 15.85
N ALA A 230 6.80 21.71 16.84
CA ALA A 230 8.22 22.02 16.69
C ALA A 230 9.08 20.77 16.45
N LEU A 231 8.86 19.69 17.22
CA LEU A 231 9.57 18.43 17.03
C LEU A 231 9.26 17.79 15.67
N LEU A 232 8.00 17.82 15.26
CA LEU A 232 7.58 17.33 13.95
C LEU A 232 8.20 18.17 12.83
N LEU A 233 8.28 19.50 12.98
CA LEU A 233 8.96 20.37 12.04
C LEU A 233 10.44 20.01 11.89
N ILE A 234 11.14 19.73 13.00
CA ILE A 234 12.54 19.25 12.96
C ILE A 234 12.64 17.94 12.16
N VAL A 235 11.75 16.97 12.43
CA VAL A 235 11.72 15.70 11.69
C VAL A 235 11.46 15.93 10.20
N VAL A 236 10.53 16.82 9.84
CA VAL A 236 10.22 17.18 8.45
C VAL A 236 11.42 17.81 7.75
N VAL A 237 12.15 18.70 8.41
CA VAL A 237 13.35 19.33 7.86
C VAL A 237 14.40 18.27 7.53
N PHE A 238 14.70 17.36 8.47
CA PHE A 238 15.65 16.27 8.19
C PHE A 238 15.13 15.30 7.13
N PHE A 239 13.84 14.97 7.14
CA PHE A 239 13.21 14.14 6.12
C PHE A 239 13.35 14.76 4.72
N LEU A 240 13.19 16.07 4.60
CA LEU A 240 13.41 16.81 3.35
C LEU A 240 14.89 16.84 2.94
N ILE A 241 15.81 17.13 3.87
CA ILE A 241 17.25 17.16 3.58
C ILE A 241 17.69 15.81 3.01
N TYR A 242 17.45 14.71 3.74
CA TYR A 242 17.83 13.39 3.28
C TYR A 242 16.97 12.91 2.11
N GLY A 243 15.71 13.30 2.04
CA GLY A 243 14.83 12.95 0.93
C GLY A 243 15.23 13.59 -0.39
N VAL A 244 15.72 14.83 -0.36
CA VAL A 244 16.34 15.51 -1.50
C VAL A 244 17.65 14.81 -1.89
N GLU A 245 18.45 14.35 -0.92
CA GLU A 245 19.62 13.54 -1.24
C GLU A 245 19.26 12.24 -1.95
N VAL A 246 18.25 11.50 -1.46
CA VAL A 246 17.70 10.32 -2.16
C VAL A 246 17.23 10.72 -3.56
N PHE A 247 16.53 11.86 -3.70
CA PHE A 247 15.98 12.32 -4.98
C PHE A 247 17.04 12.69 -6.02
N PHE A 248 18.12 13.38 -5.61
CA PHE A 248 19.14 13.93 -6.52
C PHE A 248 20.46 13.16 -6.56
N LYS A 249 21.01 12.71 -5.43
CA LYS A 249 22.28 11.96 -5.43
C LYS A 249 22.14 10.61 -6.14
N LEU A 250 20.95 10.03 -6.18
CA LEU A 250 20.70 8.85 -7.01
C LEU A 250 20.79 9.14 -8.52
N ARG A 251 20.65 10.40 -8.93
CA ARG A 251 20.79 10.85 -10.33
C ARG A 251 22.23 11.23 -10.68
N GLY A 252 23.02 11.72 -9.71
CA GLY A 252 24.39 12.21 -9.92
C GLY A 252 25.51 11.26 -9.46
N GLY A 253 25.23 10.28 -8.61
CA GLY A 253 26.23 9.47 -7.92
C GLY A 253 26.79 8.24 -8.66
N PHE A 254 26.28 7.91 -9.85
CA PHE A 254 26.69 6.70 -10.59
C PHE A 254 26.85 6.93 -12.10
N VAL A 255 27.16 8.15 -12.53
CA VAL A 255 27.78 8.37 -13.86
C VAL A 255 29.28 7.99 -13.84
N TYR A 256 29.84 7.71 -12.66
CA TYR A 256 31.19 7.19 -12.51
C TYR A 256 31.13 5.80 -11.89
N ASP A 257 31.52 4.79 -12.67
CA ASP A 257 31.91 3.49 -12.11
C ASP A 257 33.22 3.64 -11.32
N GLN A 258 33.53 2.67 -10.46
CA GLN A 258 34.72 2.59 -9.58
C GLN A 258 36.07 2.62 -10.35
N THR A 259 36.01 2.70 -11.68
CA THR A 259 37.12 2.79 -12.65
C THR A 259 37.20 4.13 -13.38
N GLY A 260 36.35 5.12 -13.07
CA GLY A 260 36.42 6.46 -13.67
C GLY A 260 35.86 6.57 -15.10
N LYS A 261 35.20 5.53 -15.63
CA LYS A 261 34.55 5.58 -16.95
C LYS A 261 33.11 6.12 -16.85
N ILE A 262 32.82 7.08 -17.73
CA ILE A 262 31.47 7.61 -17.98
C ILE A 262 30.72 6.57 -18.81
N LEU A 263 29.72 5.89 -18.23
CA LEU A 263 28.79 5.09 -19.03
C LEU A 263 27.89 6.03 -19.83
N GLY A 264 27.79 5.78 -21.14
CA GLY A 264 26.93 6.56 -22.02
C GLY A 264 25.43 6.41 -21.69
N PRO A 265 24.56 7.27 -22.24
CA PRO A 265 23.12 7.29 -21.92
C PRO A 265 22.33 6.00 -22.23
N SER A 266 22.93 5.05 -22.96
CA SER A 266 22.26 3.82 -23.41
C SER A 266 22.37 2.61 -22.47
N GLU A 267 23.20 2.63 -21.41
CA GLU A 267 23.45 1.43 -20.58
C GLU A 267 22.80 1.46 -19.19
N ALA A 268 22.22 2.60 -18.77
CA ALA A 268 21.45 2.68 -17.53
C ALA A 268 19.96 2.40 -17.81
N ILE A 269 19.54 1.13 -17.81
CA ILE A 269 18.12 0.78 -17.82
C ILE A 269 17.54 1.09 -16.43
N VAL A 270 17.18 2.35 -16.23
CA VAL A 270 16.52 2.82 -15.00
C VAL A 270 15.08 2.31 -15.00
N ASN A 271 14.69 1.56 -13.96
CA ASN A 271 13.30 1.17 -13.74
C ASN A 271 12.43 2.41 -13.48
N ALA A 272 11.85 2.98 -14.55
CA ALA A 272 11.05 4.20 -14.50
C ALA A 272 9.87 4.12 -13.51
N SER A 273 9.28 2.92 -13.35
CA SER A 273 8.18 2.68 -12.41
C SER A 273 8.60 2.86 -10.94
N GLN A 274 9.72 2.26 -10.52
CA GLN A 274 10.23 2.39 -9.16
C GLN A 274 10.70 3.82 -8.86
N LEU A 275 11.26 4.49 -9.86
CA LEU A 275 11.65 5.89 -9.75
C LEU A 275 10.43 6.81 -9.56
N HIS A 276 9.35 6.59 -10.30
CA HIS A 276 8.14 7.37 -10.12
C HIS A 276 7.50 7.11 -8.76
N GLN A 277 7.47 5.84 -8.32
CA GLN A 277 6.95 5.44 -7.02
C GLN A 277 7.73 6.08 -5.86
N SER A 278 9.06 6.13 -5.94
CA SER A 278 9.88 6.75 -4.88
C SER A 278 9.69 8.26 -4.81
N ARG A 279 9.54 8.94 -5.95
CA ARG A 279 9.28 10.39 -6.01
C ARG A 279 7.91 10.74 -5.43
N LEU A 280 6.87 10.02 -5.85
CA LEU A 280 5.52 10.22 -5.36
C LEU A 280 5.45 9.93 -3.85
N GLY A 281 6.09 8.83 -3.42
CA GLY A 281 6.17 8.47 -2.00
C GLY A 281 6.85 9.56 -1.16
N LEU A 282 7.99 10.08 -1.60
CA LEU A 282 8.72 11.10 -0.84
C LEU A 282 7.99 12.44 -0.78
N LEU A 283 7.47 12.91 -1.92
CA LEU A 283 6.74 14.18 -2.00
C LEU A 283 5.44 14.14 -1.20
N SER A 284 4.67 13.05 -1.32
CA SER A 284 3.39 12.90 -0.60
C SER A 284 3.60 12.95 0.92
N GLN A 285 4.58 12.21 1.46
CA GLN A 285 4.83 12.22 2.90
C GLN A 285 5.30 13.57 3.40
N ALA A 286 6.21 14.22 2.68
CA ALA A 286 6.70 15.53 3.08
C ALA A 286 5.56 16.57 3.13
N ILE A 287 4.71 16.60 2.10
CA ILE A 287 3.55 17.50 2.06
C ILE A 287 2.60 17.20 3.21
N MET A 288 2.23 15.93 3.43
CA MET A 288 1.31 15.56 4.51
C MET A 288 1.87 15.94 5.88
N LEU A 289 3.16 15.70 6.15
CA LEU A 289 3.77 16.08 7.43
C LEU A 289 3.83 17.60 7.62
N ILE A 290 4.14 18.38 6.58
CA ILE A 290 4.09 19.85 6.63
C ILE A 290 2.67 20.32 6.97
N VAL A 291 1.66 19.72 6.34
CA VAL A 291 0.27 20.05 6.60
C VAL A 291 -0.12 19.72 8.05
N ILE A 292 0.33 18.58 8.62
CA ILE A 292 0.14 18.28 10.05
C ILE A 292 0.82 19.32 10.95
N VAL A 293 2.05 19.76 10.64
CA VAL A 293 2.71 20.83 11.40
C VAL A 293 1.89 22.12 11.35
N GLY A 294 1.39 22.48 10.17
CA GLY A 294 0.51 23.64 9.98
C GLY A 294 -0.76 23.53 10.83
N PHE A 295 -1.40 22.36 10.85
CA PHE A 295 -2.59 22.11 11.66
C PHE A 295 -2.32 22.16 13.16
N LEU A 296 -1.24 21.54 13.64
CA LEU A 296 -0.87 21.59 15.06
C LEU A 296 -0.55 23.03 15.49
N THR A 297 0.09 23.82 14.63
CA THR A 297 0.34 25.25 14.86
C THR A 297 -0.95 26.08 14.78
N SER A 298 -1.89 25.69 13.94
CA SER A 298 -3.20 26.34 13.84
C SER A 298 -4.05 26.10 15.09
N GLU A 299 -3.97 24.90 15.68
CA GLU A 299 -4.61 24.57 16.96
C GLU A 299 -4.03 25.36 18.14
N THR A 300 -2.73 25.71 18.13
CA THR A 300 -2.17 26.59 19.17
C THR A 300 -2.63 28.04 19.02
N LEU A 301 -2.93 28.49 17.79
CA LEU A 301 -3.52 29.80 17.49
C LEU A 301 -5.06 29.79 17.50
N GLY A 302 -5.68 28.72 18.00
CA GLY A 302 -7.12 28.50 17.95
C GLY A 302 -7.95 29.63 18.54
N ASP A 303 -7.52 30.21 19.66
CA ASP A 303 -8.27 31.28 20.35
C ASP A 303 -8.43 32.56 19.51
N PHE A 304 -7.48 32.82 18.60
CA PHE A 304 -7.48 34.00 17.74
C PHE A 304 -8.37 33.88 16.49
N TRP A 305 -8.55 32.65 16.00
CA TRP A 305 -9.18 32.39 14.71
C TRP A 305 -10.51 31.64 14.83
N LYS A 306 -10.64 30.67 15.75
CA LYS A 306 -11.87 29.84 15.88
C LYS A 306 -13.09 30.67 16.28
N THR A 307 -12.89 31.80 16.94
CA THR A 307 -13.94 32.76 17.31
C THR A 307 -14.37 33.67 16.16
N LYS A 308 -13.57 33.79 15.10
CA LYS A 308 -13.80 34.69 13.96
C LYS A 308 -14.31 33.98 12.71
N VAL A 309 -14.36 32.65 12.71
CA VAL A 309 -14.63 31.84 11.52
C VAL A 309 -15.87 30.97 11.72
N PRO A 310 -16.82 30.96 10.75
CA PRO A 310 -18.07 30.22 10.86
C PRO A 310 -17.83 28.70 10.97
N VAL A 311 -18.78 28.00 11.60
CA VAL A 311 -18.73 26.55 11.82
C VAL A 311 -18.49 25.75 10.54
N TYR A 312 -19.01 26.19 9.39
CA TYR A 312 -18.77 25.52 8.10
C TYR A 312 -17.26 25.38 7.76
N SER A 313 -16.50 26.47 7.88
CA SER A 313 -15.07 26.49 7.57
C SER A 313 -14.27 25.70 8.63
N ARG A 314 -14.71 25.76 9.89
CA ARG A 314 -14.14 24.94 10.98
C ARG A 314 -14.35 23.44 10.74
N ASN A 315 -15.52 23.04 10.23
CA ASN A 315 -15.79 21.65 9.85
C ASN A 315 -14.90 21.19 8.70
N TRP A 316 -14.73 22.02 7.67
CA TRP A 316 -13.80 21.70 6.57
C TRP A 316 -12.37 21.52 7.07
N HIS A 317 -11.91 22.40 7.95
CA HIS A 317 -10.60 22.31 8.60
C HIS A 317 -10.43 20.99 9.37
N ASP A 318 -11.43 20.57 10.17
CA ASP A 318 -11.38 19.28 10.89
C ASP A 318 -11.34 18.09 9.92
N ILE A 319 -12.17 18.07 8.85
CA ILE A 319 -12.15 16.99 7.85
C ILE A 319 -10.78 16.89 7.17
N VAL A 320 -10.25 18.00 6.65
CA VAL A 320 -8.96 18.00 5.94
C VAL A 320 -7.85 17.53 6.87
N PHE A 321 -7.86 17.97 8.12
CA PHE A 321 -6.92 17.50 9.13
C PHE A 321 -7.00 15.98 9.32
N ARG A 322 -8.20 15.40 9.44
CA ARG A 322 -8.39 13.95 9.59
C ARG A 322 -7.94 13.16 8.36
N ILE A 323 -8.19 13.67 7.15
CA ILE A 323 -7.75 13.05 5.91
C ILE A 323 -6.23 12.98 5.86
N VAL A 324 -5.55 14.09 6.17
CA VAL A 324 -4.09 14.14 6.20
C VAL A 324 -3.53 13.27 7.33
N GLU A 325 -4.18 13.27 8.49
CA GLU A 325 -3.83 12.43 9.64
C GLU A 325 -3.84 10.95 9.26
N ILE A 326 -4.90 10.48 8.61
CA ILE A 326 -5.01 9.12 8.06
C ILE A 326 -3.93 8.88 6.99
N GLY A 327 -3.71 9.85 6.09
CA GLY A 327 -2.75 9.76 5.00
C GLY A 327 -1.32 9.48 5.48
N VAL A 328 -0.88 10.15 6.55
CA VAL A 328 0.45 9.95 7.15
C VAL A 328 0.61 8.51 7.68
N ALA A 329 -0.41 7.94 8.32
CA ALA A 329 -0.36 6.56 8.79
C ALA A 329 -0.43 5.54 7.63
N LEU A 330 -1.27 5.79 6.63
CA LEU A 330 -1.44 4.94 5.45
C LEU A 330 -0.20 4.91 4.55
N TRP A 331 0.61 5.97 4.57
CA TRP A 331 1.81 6.06 3.77
C TRP A 331 2.80 4.90 4.02
N PHE A 332 2.99 4.49 5.27
CA PHE A 332 3.93 3.42 5.63
C PHE A 332 3.58 2.07 5.00
N PRO A 333 2.38 1.48 5.20
CA PRO A 333 2.01 0.20 4.59
C PRO A 333 1.97 0.27 3.06
N CYS A 334 1.70 1.45 2.48
CA CYS A 334 1.75 1.67 1.03
C CYS A 334 3.20 1.65 0.49
N CYS A 335 4.12 2.36 1.13
CA CYS A 335 5.53 2.38 0.72
C CYS A 335 6.27 1.09 1.02
N LEU A 336 5.82 0.34 2.03
CA LEU A 336 6.39 -0.95 2.45
C LEU A 336 5.66 -2.16 1.85
N TRP A 337 4.80 -1.97 0.85
CA TRP A 337 3.90 -3.01 0.30
C TRP A 337 4.55 -4.39 0.05
N ASN A 338 5.81 -4.44 -0.41
CA ASN A 338 6.53 -5.70 -0.64
C ASN A 338 7.11 -6.27 0.67
N SER A 339 6.26 -6.89 1.50
CA SER A 339 6.64 -7.46 2.80
C SER A 339 7.49 -8.74 2.69
N MET A 340 7.47 -9.42 1.54
CA MET A 340 8.22 -10.66 1.29
C MET A 340 9.69 -10.43 0.93
N ALA A 341 10.02 -9.25 0.40
CA ALA A 341 11.34 -8.95 -0.15
C ALA A 341 11.78 -7.50 0.20
N PRO A 342 12.19 -7.24 1.46
CA PRO A 342 12.61 -5.92 1.93
C PRO A 342 13.69 -5.26 1.07
N GLU A 343 14.60 -6.07 0.54
CA GLU A 343 15.70 -5.65 -0.31
C GLU A 343 15.24 -4.94 -1.60
N GLN A 344 13.97 -5.14 -2.00
CA GLN A 344 13.39 -4.54 -3.20
C GLN A 344 12.73 -3.19 -2.95
N LEU A 345 12.55 -2.79 -1.69
CA LEU A 345 11.86 -1.56 -1.32
C LEU A 345 12.81 -0.37 -1.42
N TRP A 346 12.49 0.60 -2.27
CA TRP A 346 13.28 1.81 -2.48
C TRP A 346 13.54 2.60 -1.18
N ILE A 347 12.57 2.57 -0.25
CA ILE A 347 12.65 3.29 1.02
C ILE A 347 13.73 2.71 1.95
N LEU A 348 13.89 1.38 1.95
CA LEU A 348 14.88 0.66 2.77
C LEU A 348 16.21 0.45 2.03
N ASN A 349 16.17 0.41 0.70
CA ASN A 349 17.34 0.22 -0.15
C ASN A 349 17.33 1.19 -1.35
N PRO A 350 17.77 2.44 -1.15
CA PRO A 350 17.78 3.44 -2.22
C PRO A 350 18.79 3.11 -3.33
N ARG A 351 19.78 2.23 -3.10
CA ARG A 351 20.76 1.80 -4.12
C ARG A 351 20.16 0.90 -5.21
N LYS A 352 19.04 0.21 -4.93
CA LYS A 352 18.35 -0.60 -5.94
C LYS A 352 17.68 0.23 -7.03
N LEU A 353 17.48 1.53 -6.79
CA LEU A 353 17.07 2.47 -7.85
C LEU A 353 18.13 2.58 -8.97
N ILE A 354 19.36 2.05 -8.78
CA ILE A 354 20.50 2.28 -9.67
C ILE A 354 21.11 1.02 -10.31
N SER A 355 21.06 -0.19 -9.73
CA SER A 355 21.69 -1.33 -10.42
C SER A 355 21.28 -2.72 -9.93
N ARG A 356 21.06 -3.70 -10.83
CA ARG A 356 22.11 -4.56 -11.43
C ARG A 356 21.52 -5.72 -12.28
N GLN A 357 21.86 -5.77 -13.57
CA GLN A 357 22.20 -7.05 -14.22
C GLN A 357 23.65 -7.34 -13.80
N ILE A 358 23.83 -8.09 -12.71
CA ILE A 358 24.89 -9.09 -12.73
C ILE A 358 24.15 -10.40 -12.60
N ASP A 359 24.20 -11.16 -13.68
CA ASP A 359 23.66 -12.50 -13.76
C ASP A 359 24.18 -13.38 -12.62
N PRO A 360 23.33 -14.17 -11.96
CA PRO A 360 23.79 -15.33 -11.22
C PRO A 360 23.82 -16.54 -12.18
N SER A 361 24.63 -16.52 -13.25
CA SER A 361 24.96 -17.75 -14.01
C SER A 361 26.03 -17.55 -15.10
N ILE A 362 27.23 -17.06 -14.74
CA ILE A 362 28.42 -17.34 -15.54
C ILE A 362 29.45 -17.97 -14.60
N PRO A 363 29.70 -19.28 -14.66
CA PRO A 363 30.88 -19.87 -14.05
C PRO A 363 32.08 -19.42 -14.89
N THR A 364 32.91 -18.55 -14.30
CA THR A 364 34.25 -18.27 -14.82
C THR A 364 35.10 -19.52 -14.68
N MET A 365 35.19 -20.34 -15.73
CA MET A 365 36.29 -21.28 -15.91
C MET A 365 37.23 -20.72 -16.98
N SER A 366 38.30 -20.05 -16.53
CA SER A 366 39.45 -19.74 -17.38
C SER A 366 40.43 -20.91 -17.33
N ALA A 367 40.40 -21.69 -18.42
CA ALA A 367 41.52 -22.37 -19.09
C ALA A 367 42.76 -22.79 -18.27
N GLU A 368 42.86 -24.09 -18.00
CA GLU A 368 44.15 -24.79 -18.05
C GLU A 368 44.07 -25.92 -19.09
N THR A 369 44.94 -25.82 -20.09
CA THR A 369 45.20 -26.77 -21.15
C THR A 369 45.80 -28.07 -20.58
N LYS A 370 45.22 -29.23 -20.88
CA LYS A 370 45.95 -30.51 -20.94
C LYS A 370 45.21 -31.51 -21.86
N ASN A 371 45.89 -31.90 -22.93
CA ASN A 371 45.57 -33.03 -23.81
C ASN A 371 45.70 -34.36 -23.04
N LEU A 372 44.84 -35.35 -23.34
CA LEU A 372 45.18 -36.77 -23.51
C LEU A 372 43.97 -37.63 -23.97
N SER A 373 44.22 -38.34 -25.07
CA SER A 373 43.67 -39.55 -25.71
C SER A 373 42.38 -40.26 -25.22
N PRO A 374 41.59 -40.88 -26.14
CA PRO A 374 40.40 -41.67 -25.86
C PRO A 374 40.74 -43.13 -25.55
N GLU A 375 39.91 -43.77 -24.73
CA GLU A 375 39.33 -45.12 -24.93
C GLU A 375 38.72 -45.63 -23.61
N GLU A 376 37.50 -46.17 -23.74
CA GLU A 376 36.86 -47.25 -22.96
C GLU A 376 35.42 -46.92 -22.49
N GLY A 377 34.46 -47.72 -22.97
CA GLY A 377 33.17 -47.89 -22.29
C GLY A 377 31.90 -47.58 -23.08
N GLN A 378 31.72 -48.18 -24.27
CA GLN A 378 30.40 -48.32 -24.91
C GLN A 378 29.43 -49.08 -23.98
N SER A 379 28.42 -48.41 -23.41
CA SER A 379 27.15 -49.03 -22.96
C SER A 379 26.06 -48.02 -22.51
N PHE A 380 25.77 -46.97 -23.29
CA PHE A 380 24.53 -46.19 -23.13
C PHE A 380 23.92 -45.89 -24.50
N LEU A 381 23.30 -46.89 -25.09
CA LEU A 381 22.57 -46.76 -26.36
C LEU A 381 21.23 -46.04 -26.13
N ASN A 382 21.18 -44.79 -26.63
CA ASN A 382 20.01 -44.10 -27.21
C ASN A 382 18.69 -44.06 -26.41
N LYS A 383 18.66 -43.36 -25.27
CA LYS A 383 17.46 -42.60 -24.89
C LYS A 383 17.78 -41.11 -25.05
N LYS A 384 17.06 -40.44 -25.94
CA LYS A 384 17.11 -38.99 -26.07
C LYS A 384 16.19 -38.42 -25.00
N ASP A 385 16.74 -37.68 -24.04
CA ASP A 385 15.97 -37.05 -22.98
C ASP A 385 15.60 -35.62 -23.37
N CYS A 386 14.48 -35.11 -22.85
CA CYS A 386 14.07 -33.73 -23.09
C CYS A 386 15.02 -32.77 -22.37
N TRP A 387 15.71 -31.88 -23.11
CA TRP A 387 16.69 -30.95 -22.50
C TRP A 387 16.09 -29.92 -21.53
N ILE A 388 14.76 -29.78 -21.48
CA ILE A 388 14.06 -28.85 -20.57
C ILE A 388 13.68 -29.55 -19.26
N CYS A 389 13.08 -30.74 -19.33
CA CYS A 389 12.54 -31.41 -18.14
C CYS A 389 13.33 -32.64 -17.69
N TYR A 390 14.30 -33.10 -18.49
CA TYR A 390 15.16 -34.26 -18.23
C TYR A 390 14.39 -35.53 -17.82
N ASP A 391 13.16 -35.66 -18.33
CA ASP A 391 12.23 -36.73 -17.98
C ASP A 391 11.96 -37.55 -19.24
N SER A 392 12.37 -38.82 -19.21
CA SER A 392 12.28 -39.77 -20.34
C SER A 392 11.00 -40.61 -20.31
N ASP A 393 10.24 -40.57 -19.22
CA ASP A 393 9.11 -41.47 -18.95
C ASP A 393 7.74 -40.82 -19.24
N LYS A 394 7.73 -39.58 -19.74
CA LYS A 394 6.50 -38.93 -20.21
C LYS A 394 5.99 -39.58 -21.51
N PRO A 395 4.67 -39.80 -21.65
CA PRO A 395 4.08 -40.38 -22.86
C PRO A 395 4.08 -39.43 -24.07
N GLU A 396 4.57 -38.20 -23.93
CA GLU A 396 4.62 -37.20 -25.01
C GLU A 396 5.83 -37.44 -25.92
N PRO A 397 5.68 -37.40 -27.26
CA PRO A 397 6.79 -37.63 -28.18
C PRO A 397 7.81 -36.49 -28.13
N LEU A 398 9.10 -36.84 -28.18
CA LEU A 398 10.19 -35.87 -28.33
C LEU A 398 10.26 -35.37 -29.77
N ILE A 399 10.36 -34.05 -29.92
CA ILE A 399 10.52 -33.35 -31.19
C ILE A 399 11.94 -32.77 -31.31
N GLN A 400 12.38 -32.57 -32.56
CA GLN A 400 13.62 -31.86 -32.88
C GLN A 400 13.28 -30.55 -33.64
N PRO A 401 13.12 -29.43 -32.92
CA PRO A 401 12.61 -28.18 -33.49
C PRO A 401 13.70 -27.32 -34.16
N CYS A 402 14.97 -27.68 -34.03
CA CYS A 402 16.11 -26.93 -34.58
C CYS A 402 17.23 -27.86 -35.06
N ARG A 403 18.28 -27.27 -35.65
CA ARG A 403 19.44 -27.99 -36.21
C ARG A 403 20.52 -28.34 -35.18
N CYS A 404 20.23 -28.20 -33.88
CA CYS A 404 21.15 -28.61 -32.83
C CYS A 404 21.32 -30.13 -32.82
N THR A 405 22.53 -30.60 -32.51
CA THR A 405 22.90 -32.01 -32.38
C THR A 405 23.26 -32.33 -30.91
N GLY A 406 23.21 -33.61 -30.53
CA GLY A 406 23.44 -34.06 -29.16
C GLY A 406 22.23 -33.84 -28.23
N ASP A 407 22.49 -33.68 -26.94
CA ASP A 407 21.44 -33.67 -25.89
C ASP A 407 20.49 -32.47 -25.99
N VAL A 408 20.94 -31.36 -26.56
CA VAL A 408 20.14 -30.12 -26.72
C VAL A 408 19.21 -30.18 -27.96
N SER A 409 19.18 -31.32 -28.67
CA SER A 409 18.36 -31.49 -29.88
C SER A 409 16.91 -31.90 -29.60
N SER A 410 16.64 -32.55 -28.46
CA SER A 410 15.40 -33.29 -28.22
C SER A 410 14.58 -32.65 -27.11
N VAL A 411 13.30 -32.35 -27.37
CA VAL A 411 12.42 -31.65 -26.42
C VAL A 411 10.98 -32.08 -26.59
N HIS A 412 10.17 -32.09 -25.53
CA HIS A 412 8.72 -32.28 -25.67
C HIS A 412 8.07 -31.04 -26.29
N HIS A 413 7.00 -31.25 -27.07
CA HIS A 413 6.23 -30.17 -27.70
C HIS A 413 5.72 -29.15 -26.67
N GLU A 414 5.14 -29.64 -25.57
CA GLU A 414 4.59 -28.78 -24.50
C GLU A 414 5.68 -28.06 -23.69
N CYS A 415 6.83 -28.71 -23.47
CA CYS A 415 7.97 -28.10 -22.78
C CYS A 415 8.54 -26.91 -23.56
N LEU A 416 8.72 -27.07 -24.88
CA LEU A 416 9.22 -26.01 -25.75
C LEU A 416 8.21 -24.86 -25.87
N LYS A 417 6.93 -25.20 -26.03
CA LYS A 417 5.81 -24.26 -26.10
C LYS A 417 5.73 -23.37 -24.85
N ARG A 418 5.81 -23.98 -23.67
CA ARG A 418 5.86 -23.25 -22.39
C ARG A 418 7.08 -22.36 -22.28
N TRP A 419 8.26 -22.87 -22.63
CA TRP A 419 9.52 -22.12 -22.60
C TRP A 419 9.50 -20.90 -23.54
N LEU A 420 8.90 -21.02 -24.72
CA LEU A 420 8.72 -19.90 -25.66
C LEU A 420 7.73 -18.86 -25.12
N VAL A 421 6.64 -19.25 -24.47
CA VAL A 421 5.67 -18.31 -23.86
C VAL A 421 6.30 -17.50 -22.73
N GLU A 422 7.09 -18.17 -21.88
CA GLU A 422 7.81 -17.53 -20.78
C GLU A 422 8.90 -16.58 -21.34
N SER A 423 9.64 -17.01 -22.36
CA SER A 423 10.73 -16.22 -22.97
C SER A 423 10.26 -15.03 -23.83
N CYS A 424 9.13 -15.17 -24.56
CA CYS A 424 8.55 -14.09 -25.38
C CYS A 424 7.99 -12.93 -24.54
N SER A 425 7.71 -13.14 -23.25
CA SER A 425 7.23 -12.06 -22.37
C SER A 425 8.30 -11.00 -22.06
N ALA A 426 9.57 -11.31 -22.29
CA ALA A 426 10.71 -10.43 -22.00
C ALA A 426 11.23 -9.68 -23.24
N SER A 427 11.00 -10.18 -24.47
CA SER A 427 11.39 -9.55 -25.73
C SER A 427 10.72 -10.26 -26.93
N GLU A 428 10.15 -9.49 -27.86
CA GLU A 428 9.49 -10.04 -29.08
C GLU A 428 10.47 -10.71 -30.07
N ALA A 429 11.78 -10.57 -29.86
CA ALA A 429 12.83 -11.04 -30.76
C ALA A 429 13.25 -12.52 -30.58
N GLN A 430 12.61 -13.29 -29.71
CA GLN A 430 13.07 -14.64 -29.31
C GLN A 430 12.19 -15.77 -29.86
N LEU A 431 12.00 -15.80 -31.17
CA LEU A 431 11.38 -16.94 -31.89
C LEU A 431 12.43 -17.80 -32.60
N SER A 432 13.70 -17.69 -32.22
CA SER A 432 14.79 -18.50 -32.77
C SER A 432 15.54 -19.25 -31.68
N CYS A 433 16.17 -20.36 -32.05
CA CYS A 433 17.00 -21.14 -31.15
C CYS A 433 18.19 -20.31 -30.66
N LYS A 434 18.40 -20.24 -29.33
CA LYS A 434 19.53 -19.49 -28.74
C LYS A 434 20.90 -20.07 -29.08
N VAL A 435 20.96 -21.36 -29.40
CA VAL A 435 22.22 -22.07 -29.65
C VAL A 435 22.60 -21.98 -31.13
N CYS A 436 21.69 -22.33 -32.04
CA CYS A 436 21.99 -22.39 -33.48
C CYS A 436 21.37 -21.24 -34.30
N GLY A 437 20.63 -20.32 -33.69
CA GLY A 437 19.99 -19.19 -34.37
C GLY A 437 18.85 -19.56 -35.32
N PHE A 438 18.45 -20.83 -35.41
CA PHE A 438 17.43 -21.28 -36.36
C PHE A 438 16.04 -20.73 -35.95
N PRO A 439 15.30 -20.06 -36.85
CA PRO A 439 13.96 -19.55 -36.55
C PRO A 439 12.97 -20.71 -36.37
N TYR A 440 12.19 -20.67 -35.30
CA TYR A 440 11.08 -21.60 -35.09
C TYR A 440 9.88 -21.12 -35.91
N GLU A 441 9.35 -21.98 -36.78
CA GLU A 441 8.08 -21.71 -37.48
C GLU A 441 6.92 -22.02 -36.53
N ILE A 442 6.15 -20.97 -36.23
CA ILE A 442 5.05 -21.01 -35.27
C ILE A 442 3.79 -20.57 -35.97
N GLU A 443 2.79 -21.46 -36.01
CA GLU A 443 1.43 -21.07 -36.35
C GLU A 443 0.79 -20.47 -35.10
N LYS A 444 0.74 -19.13 -35.06
CA LYS A 444 -0.11 -18.43 -34.10
C LYS A 444 -1.53 -18.52 -34.60
N SER A 445 -2.31 -19.48 -34.10
CA SER A 445 -3.74 -19.50 -34.39
C SER A 445 -4.35 -18.23 -33.83
N LYS A 446 -5.01 -17.44 -34.69
CA LYS A 446 -5.66 -16.18 -34.33
C LYS A 446 -6.88 -16.40 -33.43
N LYS A 447 -7.31 -17.66 -33.27
CA LYS A 447 -8.35 -18.09 -32.33
C LYS A 447 -7.70 -18.50 -31.02
N LEU A 448 -7.91 -17.69 -29.98
CA LEU A 448 -7.71 -18.12 -28.60
C LEU A 448 -8.76 -19.19 -28.30
N ASP A 449 -8.34 -20.44 -28.18
CA ASP A 449 -9.23 -21.54 -27.76
C ASP A 449 -9.51 -21.42 -26.26
N TRP A 450 -10.42 -20.52 -25.91
CA TRP A 450 -10.86 -20.25 -24.54
C TRP A 450 -11.39 -21.50 -23.82
N GLU A 451 -11.88 -22.48 -24.57
CA GLU A 451 -12.40 -23.76 -24.07
C GLU A 451 -11.34 -24.60 -23.36
N LYS A 452 -10.05 -24.49 -23.76
CA LYS A 452 -8.95 -25.23 -23.11
C LYS A 452 -8.35 -24.47 -21.92
N GLY A 453 -8.48 -23.14 -21.88
CA GLY A 453 -7.97 -22.30 -20.79
C GLY A 453 -8.85 -22.30 -19.55
N PHE A 454 -10.17 -22.37 -19.72
CA PHE A 454 -11.14 -22.36 -18.62
C PHE A 454 -11.66 -23.76 -18.27
N THR A 455 -10.81 -24.56 -17.60
CA THR A 455 -11.21 -25.86 -17.05
C THR A 455 -12.38 -25.72 -16.04
N ILE A 456 -13.23 -26.73 -15.91
CA ILE A 456 -14.34 -26.82 -14.92
C ILE A 456 -13.85 -26.55 -13.47
N GLN A 457 -12.60 -26.94 -13.16
CA GLN A 457 -11.94 -26.63 -11.89
C GLN A 457 -11.68 -25.13 -11.66
N HIS A 458 -11.44 -24.34 -12.72
CA HIS A 458 -11.27 -22.89 -12.61
C HIS A 458 -12.62 -22.20 -12.40
N TRP A 459 -13.65 -22.61 -13.14
CA TRP A 459 -15.00 -22.07 -12.99
C TRP A 459 -15.57 -22.32 -11.59
N SER A 460 -15.43 -23.55 -11.06
CA SER A 460 -15.86 -23.87 -9.69
C SER A 460 -15.15 -23.01 -8.64
N LYS A 461 -13.83 -22.84 -8.74
CA LYS A 461 -13.06 -21.95 -7.84
C LYS A 461 -13.52 -20.49 -7.94
N THR A 462 -13.74 -19.98 -9.15
CA THR A 462 -14.22 -18.60 -9.36
C THR A 462 -15.61 -18.38 -8.77
N VAL A 463 -16.53 -19.33 -8.99
CA VAL A 463 -17.89 -19.26 -8.43
C VAL A 463 -17.84 -19.28 -6.91
N ILE A 464 -17.08 -20.20 -6.30
CA ILE A 464 -16.93 -20.26 -4.83
C ILE A 464 -16.42 -18.95 -4.25
N LEU A 465 -15.40 -18.33 -4.87
CA LEU A 465 -14.82 -17.07 -4.40
C LEU A 465 -15.80 -15.90 -4.53
N ILE A 466 -16.56 -15.83 -5.62
CA ILE A 466 -17.58 -14.78 -5.82
C ILE A 466 -18.72 -14.96 -4.81
N THR A 467 -19.21 -16.19 -4.62
CA THR A 467 -20.25 -16.49 -3.64
C THR A 467 -19.81 -16.13 -2.22
N LEU A 468 -18.57 -16.45 -1.84
CA LEU A 468 -17.99 -16.08 -0.54
C LEU A 468 -17.95 -14.55 -0.34
N MET A 469 -17.58 -13.80 -1.38
CA MET A 469 -17.57 -12.34 -1.35
C MET A 469 -18.97 -11.75 -1.16
N CYS A 470 -19.98 -12.29 -1.85
CA CYS A 470 -21.37 -11.88 -1.70
C CYS A 470 -21.93 -12.20 -0.30
N ILE A 471 -21.64 -13.39 0.23
CA ILE A 471 -22.07 -13.80 1.58
C ILE A 471 -21.45 -12.91 2.64
N ALA A 472 -20.15 -12.59 2.53
CA ALA A 472 -19.47 -11.70 3.47
C ALA A 472 -20.06 -10.28 3.46
N GLY A 473 -20.44 -9.76 2.29
CA GLY A 473 -21.12 -8.47 2.18
C GLY A 473 -22.53 -8.49 2.79
N ALA A 474 -23.30 -9.54 2.52
CA ALA A 474 -24.65 -9.70 3.05
C ALA A 474 -24.65 -9.89 4.58
N SER A 475 -23.75 -10.70 5.12
CA SER A 475 -23.61 -10.90 6.56
C SER A 475 -23.20 -9.60 7.26
N ALA A 476 -22.30 -8.82 6.66
CA ALA A 476 -21.91 -7.52 7.19
C ALA A 476 -23.09 -6.54 7.24
N TRP A 477 -23.86 -6.46 6.16
CA TRP A 477 -25.06 -5.63 6.11
C TRP A 477 -26.06 -5.97 7.22
N VAL A 478 -26.36 -7.27 7.39
CA VAL A 478 -27.29 -7.74 8.43
C VAL A 478 -26.78 -7.42 9.82
N VAL A 479 -25.49 -7.65 10.11
CA VAL A 479 -24.90 -7.40 11.43
C VAL A 479 -24.86 -5.90 11.76
N ILE A 480 -24.61 -5.02 10.78
CA ILE A 480 -24.64 -3.57 10.99
C ILE A 480 -26.05 -3.08 11.38
N GLN A 481 -27.09 -3.68 10.79
CA GLN A 481 -28.48 -3.36 11.13
C GLN A 481 -28.88 -3.92 12.51
N MET A 482 -28.41 -5.10 12.86
CA MET A 482 -28.75 -5.79 14.11
C MET A 482 -28.07 -5.18 15.35
N TYR A 483 -26.83 -4.74 15.23
CA TYR A 483 -26.06 -4.21 16.36
C TYR A 483 -25.87 -2.69 16.24
N VAL A 484 -26.24 -1.96 17.29
CA VAL A 484 -26.02 -0.51 17.39
C VAL A 484 -24.61 -0.19 17.90
N ASP A 485 -23.95 -1.17 18.53
CA ASP A 485 -22.62 -1.01 19.10
C ASP A 485 -21.56 -0.65 18.03
N PRO A 486 -20.83 0.47 18.19
CA PRO A 486 -19.83 0.92 17.22
C PRO A 486 -18.69 -0.07 17.00
N LEU A 487 -18.24 -0.78 18.04
CA LEU A 487 -17.12 -1.72 17.94
C LEU A 487 -17.51 -2.93 17.09
N ILE A 488 -18.71 -3.46 17.29
CA ILE A 488 -19.23 -4.58 16.49
C ILE A 488 -19.35 -4.17 15.01
N ARG A 489 -19.87 -2.97 14.73
CA ARG A 489 -20.02 -2.46 13.36
C ARG A 489 -18.68 -2.35 12.65
N VAL A 490 -17.69 -1.75 13.31
CA VAL A 490 -16.37 -1.51 12.72
C VAL A 490 -15.62 -2.83 12.51
N MET A 491 -15.65 -3.74 13.47
CA MET A 491 -15.06 -5.08 13.32
C MET A 491 -15.70 -5.87 12.17
N THR A 492 -17.02 -5.78 12.03
CA THR A 492 -17.77 -6.46 10.97
C THR A 492 -17.40 -5.94 9.59
N VAL A 493 -17.36 -4.61 9.40
CA VAL A 493 -16.93 -3.99 8.14
C VAL A 493 -15.48 -4.37 7.83
N GLY A 494 -14.59 -4.32 8.84
CA GLY A 494 -13.19 -4.70 8.68
C GLY A 494 -13.00 -6.14 8.21
N ILE A 495 -13.71 -7.10 8.83
CA ILE A 495 -13.67 -8.52 8.46
C ILE A 495 -14.21 -8.72 7.03
N ALA A 496 -15.32 -8.09 6.67
CA ALA A 496 -15.90 -8.22 5.33
C ALA A 496 -14.98 -7.66 4.23
N VAL A 497 -14.33 -6.52 4.47
CA VAL A 497 -13.35 -5.93 3.56
C VAL A 497 -12.12 -6.84 3.42
N LEU A 498 -11.64 -7.43 4.52
CA LEU A 498 -10.53 -8.38 4.49
C LEU A 498 -10.88 -9.62 3.63
N ILE A 499 -12.05 -10.21 3.84
CA ILE A 499 -12.51 -11.37 3.06
C ILE A 499 -12.63 -10.98 1.59
N GLY A 500 -13.20 -9.82 1.28
CA GLY A 500 -13.28 -9.29 -0.08
C GLY A 500 -11.91 -9.13 -0.74
N TYR A 501 -10.94 -8.54 -0.03
CA TYR A 501 -9.57 -8.38 -0.52
C TYR A 501 -8.90 -9.73 -0.84
N VAL A 502 -9.00 -10.70 0.06
CA VAL A 502 -8.44 -12.05 -0.14
C VAL A 502 -9.10 -12.72 -1.35
N CYS A 503 -10.43 -12.63 -1.47
CA CYS A 503 -11.16 -13.18 -2.62
C CYS A 503 -10.71 -12.55 -3.94
N ILE A 504 -10.56 -11.22 -3.99
CA ILE A 504 -10.09 -10.50 -5.18
C ILE A 504 -8.65 -10.92 -5.55
N LYS A 505 -7.77 -11.06 -4.56
CA LYS A 505 -6.40 -11.53 -4.79
C LYS A 505 -6.36 -12.94 -5.37
N CYS A 506 -7.10 -13.87 -4.77
CA CYS A 506 -7.20 -15.25 -5.26
C CYS A 506 -7.84 -15.32 -6.66
N LEU A 507 -8.85 -14.50 -6.94
CA LEU A 507 -9.46 -14.36 -8.27
C LEU A 507 -8.43 -13.85 -9.30
N GLY A 508 -7.61 -12.87 -8.93
CA GLY A 508 -6.55 -12.34 -9.78
C GLY A 508 -5.50 -13.39 -10.14
N GLU A 509 -5.01 -14.15 -9.17
CA GLU A 509 -4.05 -15.23 -9.44
C GLU A 509 -4.67 -16.34 -10.30
N ASN A 510 -5.91 -16.74 -10.00
CA ASN A 510 -6.63 -17.76 -10.77
C ASN A 510 -6.86 -17.34 -12.23
N THR A 511 -7.19 -16.07 -12.48
CA THR A 511 -7.40 -15.53 -13.83
C THR A 511 -6.08 -15.40 -14.61
N VAL A 512 -4.98 -14.99 -13.96
CA VAL A 512 -3.65 -14.96 -14.59
C VAL A 512 -3.20 -16.36 -15.01
N VAL A 513 -3.39 -17.37 -14.15
CA VAL A 513 -3.06 -18.76 -14.49
C VAL A 513 -3.91 -19.27 -15.65
N ALA A 514 -5.21 -18.99 -15.67
CA ALA A 514 -6.09 -19.37 -16.78
C ALA A 514 -5.69 -18.67 -18.10
N TYR A 515 -5.33 -17.39 -18.04
CA TYR A 515 -4.84 -16.63 -19.18
C TYR A 515 -3.52 -17.18 -19.72
N GLN A 516 -2.56 -17.49 -18.84
CA GLN A 516 -1.29 -18.12 -19.24
C GLN A 516 -1.53 -19.48 -19.89
N ARG A 517 -2.43 -20.31 -19.37
CA ARG A 517 -2.80 -21.61 -19.96
C ARG A 517 -3.45 -21.45 -21.35
N ALA A 518 -4.39 -20.52 -21.50
CA ALA A 518 -5.00 -20.21 -22.79
C ALA A 518 -3.95 -19.73 -23.81
N LYS A 519 -3.05 -18.83 -23.37
CA LYS A 519 -1.95 -18.32 -24.20
C LYS A 519 -1.01 -19.42 -24.63
N VAL A 520 -0.59 -20.30 -23.70
CA VAL A 520 0.19 -21.51 -24.03
C VAL A 520 -0.56 -22.29 -25.08
N SER A 521 -1.80 -22.71 -24.83
CA SER A 521 -2.56 -23.57 -25.76
C SER A 521 -2.65 -23.05 -27.21
N SER A 522 -2.67 -21.73 -27.42
CA SER A 522 -2.78 -21.08 -28.75
C SER A 522 -1.54 -21.17 -29.66
N ILE A 523 -0.39 -21.60 -29.13
CA ILE A 523 0.87 -21.68 -29.87
C ILE A 523 1.08 -23.11 -30.37
N ASN A 524 1.03 -23.34 -31.68
CA ASN A 524 1.43 -24.63 -32.26
C ASN A 524 2.77 -24.46 -33.00
N ILE A 525 3.73 -25.31 -32.67
CA ILE A 525 5.06 -25.35 -33.29
C ILE A 525 5.00 -26.46 -34.33
N VAL A 526 5.17 -26.11 -35.60
CA VAL A 526 5.15 -27.08 -36.69
C VAL A 526 6.52 -27.72 -36.77
N THR A 527 6.57 -29.06 -36.76
CA THR A 527 7.83 -29.79 -36.93
C THR A 527 8.09 -30.17 -38.38
N LYS A 528 9.36 -30.37 -38.74
CA LYS A 528 9.78 -30.70 -40.11
C LYS A 528 9.15 -32.00 -40.65
N SER A 529 8.84 -32.96 -39.77
CA SER A 529 8.14 -34.21 -40.14
C SER A 529 6.64 -34.00 -40.41
N GLU A 530 6.02 -33.00 -39.79
CA GLU A 530 4.65 -32.59 -40.09
C GLU A 530 4.58 -31.81 -41.38
N MET A 531 5.58 -30.97 -41.70
CA MET A 531 5.72 -30.34 -43.02
C MET A 531 5.83 -31.36 -44.15
N GLU A 532 6.63 -32.42 -43.99
CA GLU A 532 6.73 -33.49 -45.01
C GLU A 532 5.39 -34.17 -45.25
N LYS A 533 4.61 -34.42 -44.18
CA LYS A 533 3.24 -34.96 -44.28
C LYS A 533 2.26 -33.98 -44.90
N LEU A 534 2.33 -32.69 -44.57
CA LEU A 534 1.50 -31.64 -45.16
C LEU A 534 1.83 -31.42 -46.64
N HIS A 535 3.11 -31.48 -47.02
CA HIS A 535 3.53 -31.41 -48.42
C HIS A 535 3.05 -32.62 -49.23
N THR A 536 3.14 -33.83 -48.67
CA THR A 536 2.60 -35.05 -49.34
C THR A 536 1.07 -35.00 -49.45
N ILE A 537 0.35 -34.54 -48.42
CA ILE A 537 -1.12 -34.38 -48.48
C ILE A 537 -1.52 -33.32 -49.52
N CYS A 538 -0.77 -32.21 -49.63
CA CYS A 538 -1.02 -31.20 -50.67
C CYS A 538 -0.74 -31.74 -52.08
N GLU A 539 0.32 -32.54 -52.29
CA GLU A 539 0.57 -33.20 -53.59
C GLU A 539 -0.51 -34.22 -53.96
N ASP A 540 -1.04 -34.98 -52.99
CA ASP A 540 -2.13 -35.95 -53.21
C ASP A 540 -3.46 -35.25 -53.56
N VAL A 541 -3.74 -34.07 -52.99
CA VAL A 541 -4.93 -33.28 -53.35
C VAL A 541 -4.80 -32.64 -54.73
N THR A 542 -3.60 -32.18 -55.11
CA THR A 542 -3.37 -31.55 -56.42
C THR A 542 -3.38 -32.55 -57.58
N SER A 543 -3.07 -33.83 -57.30
CA SER A 543 -3.12 -34.91 -58.29
C SER A 543 -4.52 -35.54 -58.47
N ALA A 544 -5.45 -35.30 -57.55
CA ALA A 544 -6.84 -35.77 -57.66
C ALA A 544 -7.74 -34.86 -58.52
N ASP A 545 -7.35 -33.60 -58.77
CA ASP A 545 -8.17 -32.59 -59.46
C ASP A 545 -7.85 -32.41 -60.96
N THR A 546 -7.12 -33.34 -61.60
CA THR A 546 -6.95 -33.34 -63.07
C THR A 546 -7.91 -34.35 -63.72
N PRO A 547 -9.05 -33.93 -64.31
CA PRO A 547 -9.83 -34.81 -65.15
C PRO A 547 -9.07 -35.05 -66.46
N SER A 548 -8.82 -36.32 -66.75
CA SER A 548 -8.30 -36.82 -68.02
C SER A 548 -9.24 -36.46 -69.17
N SER A 549 -8.95 -35.41 -69.92
CA SER A 549 -9.56 -35.17 -71.23
C SER A 549 -8.74 -35.87 -72.31
N SER A 550 -9.07 -37.13 -72.59
CA SER A 550 -8.60 -37.88 -73.77
C SER A 550 -9.79 -38.16 -74.69
N SER A 551 -9.94 -37.35 -75.74
CA SER A 551 -10.38 -37.66 -77.12
C SER A 551 -10.84 -36.40 -77.84
#